data_AF-A0A2A2HV46-F1
#
_entry.id   AF-A0A2A2HV46-F1
#
_cell.length_a   1.000
_cell.length_b   1.000
_cell.length_c   1.000
_cell.angle_alpha   90.00
_cell.angle_beta   90.00
_cell.angle_gamma   90.00
#
_symmetry.space_group_name_H-M   'P 1'
#
loop_
_entity.id
_entity.type
_entity.pdbx_description
1 polymer ?
#
loop_
_entity_poly.entity_id
_entity_poly.type
_entity_poly.pdbx_seq_one_letter_code
_entity_poly.pdbx_strand_id
1 'polypeptide(L)' 'MVAIKINAQFINAQFINAQFINAQFINAQFINAQFINAQFVNVQFINAQFVNVQFIDVLFRQLRGIISTERREKRKDK' A
#
# COMPACT_ATOMS: atom_id res chain seq x y z
N MET A 1 -13.55 4.13 4.17
CA MET A 1 -13.84 2.73 4.58
C MET A 1 -13.07 2.41 5.85
N VAL A 2 -13.75 2.02 6.94
CA VAL A 2 -13.12 1.40 8.12
C VAL A 2 -12.99 -0.10 7.82
N ALA A 3 -11.78 -0.63 7.87
CA ALA A 3 -11.56 -2.03 7.53
C ALA A 3 -10.32 -2.58 8.21
N ILE A 4 -10.43 -3.78 8.80
CA ILE A 4 -9.31 -4.59 9.24
C ILE A 4 -9.18 -5.74 8.24
N LYS A 5 -8.00 -5.86 7.61
CA LYS A 5 -7.69 -6.93 6.65
C LYS A 5 -6.45 -7.67 7.14
N ILE A 6 -6.59 -8.99 7.31
CA ILE A 6 -5.55 -9.88 7.83
C ILE A 6 -5.19 -10.88 6.73
N ASN A 7 -3.89 -11.09 6.49
CA ASN A 7 -3.35 -12.01 5.48
C ASN A 7 -3.92 -11.78 4.06
N ALA A 8 -4.25 -10.53 3.72
CA ALA A 8 -4.86 -10.19 2.45
C ALA A 8 -3.79 -10.02 1.36
N GLN A 9 -4.06 -10.51 0.15
CA GLN A 9 -3.20 -10.32 -1.02
C GLN A 9 -3.92 -9.47 -2.07
N PHE A 10 -3.27 -8.37 -2.48
CA PHE A 10 -3.74 -7.46 -3.51
C PHE A 10 -2.73 -7.47 -4.67
N ILE A 11 -2.97 -8.34 -5.65
CA ILE A 11 -2.09 -8.56 -6.80
C ILE A 11 -2.67 -7.84 -8.01
N ASN A 12 -1.85 -7.01 -8.69
CA ASN A 12 -2.26 -6.17 -9.83
C ASN A 12 -3.50 -5.31 -9.52
N ALA A 13 -3.70 -4.93 -8.26
CA ALA A 13 -4.89 -4.21 -7.81
C ALA A 13 -4.77 -2.71 -8.09
N GLN A 14 -5.84 -2.09 -8.57
CA GLN A 14 -5.93 -0.64 -8.75
C GLN A 14 -6.95 -0.04 -7.78
N PHE A 15 -6.50 0.92 -6.98
CA PHE A 15 -7.29 1.66 -6.01
C PHE A 15 -7.38 3.12 -6.45
N ILE A 16 -8.33 3.43 -7.32
CA ILE A 16 -8.54 4.76 -7.89
C ILE A 16 -9.59 5.51 -7.06
N ASN A 17 -9.28 6.75 -6.66
CA ASN A 17 -10.13 7.59 -5.79
C ASN A 17 -10.53 6.89 -4.47
N ALA A 18 -9.72 5.93 -4.01
CA ALA A 18 -10.05 5.10 -2.85
C ALA A 18 -9.77 5.85 -1.54
N GLN A 19 -10.69 5.73 -0.57
CA GLN A 19 -10.53 6.32 0.77
C GLN A 19 -10.44 5.25 1.86
N PHE A 20 -9.23 5.07 2.38
CA PHE A 20 -8.91 4.22 3.53
C PHE A 20 -8.87 5.10 4.79
N ILE A 21 -9.87 4.94 5.67
CA ILE A 21 -10.03 5.77 6.87
C ILE A 21 -10.14 4.83 8.07
N ASN A 22 -9.26 4.97 9.05
CA ASN A 22 -9.17 4.07 10.20
C ASN A 22 -9.01 2.60 9.78
N ALA A 23 -8.20 2.34 8.74
CA ALA A 23 -7.99 0.99 8.21
C ALA A 23 -6.73 0.33 8.81
N GLN A 24 -6.76 -0.99 8.95
CA GLN A 24 -5.61 -1.78 9.35
C GLN A 24 -5.37 -2.92 8.36
N PHE A 25 -4.13 -3.06 7.92
CA PHE A 25 -3.68 -4.12 7.02
C PHE A 25 -2.56 -4.90 7.71
N ILE A 26 -2.89 -6.11 8.16
CA ILE A 26 -2.01 -6.98 8.96
C ILE A 26 -1.57 -8.15 8.07
N ASN A 27 -0.26 -8.36 7.95
CA ASN A 27 0.34 -9.36 7.06
C ASN A 27 -0.18 -9.25 5.60
N ALA A 28 -0.52 -8.04 5.17
CA ALA A 28 -1.07 -7.82 3.84
C ALA A 28 0.05 -7.70 2.80
N GLN A 29 -0.16 -8.21 1.60
CA GLN A 29 0.77 -8.07 0.48
C GLN A 29 0.13 -7.28 -0.65
N PHE A 30 0.83 -6.24 -1.10
CA PHE A 30 0.45 -5.44 -2.26
C PHE A 30 1.52 -5.66 -3.34
N ILE A 31 1.15 -6.33 -4.43
CA ILE A 31 2.08 -6.73 -5.49
C ILE A 31 1.60 -6.12 -6.80
N ASN A 32 2.45 -5.32 -7.45
CA ASN A 32 2.10 -4.55 -8.65
C ASN A 32 0.81 -3.71 -8.47
N ALA A 33 0.56 -3.24 -7.25
CA ALA A 33 -0.65 -2.48 -6.95
C ALA A 33 -0.45 -0.99 -7.29
N GLN A 34 -1.53 -0.31 -7.65
CA GLN A 34 -1.54 1.13 -7.91
C GLN A 34 -2.59 1.81 -7.05
N PHE A 35 -2.20 2.91 -6.42
CA PHE A 35 -3.08 3.80 -5.68
C PHE A 35 -3.06 5.16 -6.38
N ILE A 36 -4.21 5.58 -6.94
CA ILE A 36 -4.32 6.80 -7.75
C ILE A 36 -5.39 7.68 -7.12
N ASN A 37 -5.07 8.94 -6.83
CA ASN A 37 -5.98 9.86 -6.12
C ASN A 37 -6.52 9.26 -4.80
N ALA A 38 -5.75 8.40 -4.16
CA ALA A 38 -6.16 7.68 -2.97
C ALA A 38 -5.89 8.51 -1.70
N GLN A 39 -6.66 8.24 -0.65
CA GLN A 39 -6.46 8.86 0.66
C GLN A 39 -6.34 7.81 1.74
N PHE A 40 -5.33 7.96 2.58
CA PHE A 40 -5.07 7.12 3.75
C PHE A 40 -5.07 8.01 4.99
N VAL A 41 -6.10 7.86 5.82
CA VAL A 41 -6.26 8.62 7.07
C VAL A 41 -6.34 7.63 8.23
N ASN A 42 -5.46 7.76 9.22
CA ASN A 42 -5.38 6.83 10.37
C ASN A 42 -5.22 5.36 9.94
N VAL A 43 -4.36 5.11 8.94
CA VAL A 43 -4.14 3.74 8.43
C VAL A 43 -2.92 3.12 9.09
N GLN A 44 -3.02 1.84 9.45
CA GLN A 44 -1.90 1.06 9.97
C GLN A 44 -1.55 -0.12 9.06
N PHE A 45 -0.26 -0.26 8.78
CA PHE A 45 0.32 -1.40 8.06
C PHE A 45 1.21 -2.20 9.02
N ILE A 46 0.80 -3.42 9.38
CA ILE A 46 1.53 -4.28 10.32
C ILE A 46 2.03 -5.48 9.53
N ASN A 47 3.35 -5.66 9.45
CA ASN A 47 3.99 -6.69 8.63
C ASN A 47 3.48 -6.71 7.18
N ALA A 48 3.11 -5.55 6.63
CA ALA A 48 2.64 -5.45 5.26
C ALA A 48 3.83 -5.31 4.30
N GLN A 49 3.72 -5.95 3.14
CA GLN A 49 4.75 -5.90 2.09
C GLN A 49 4.21 -5.20 0.85
N PHE A 50 5.06 -4.35 0.25
CA PHE A 50 4.74 -3.60 -0.96
C PHE A 50 5.81 -3.89 -2.01
N VAL A 51 5.43 -4.58 -3.07
CA VAL A 51 6.31 -4.97 -4.18
C VAL A 51 5.79 -4.32 -5.45
N ASN A 52 6.62 -3.52 -6.12
CA ASN A 52 6.26 -2.76 -7.34
C ASN A 52 4.97 -1.94 -7.18
N VAL A 53 4.76 -1.32 -6.02
CA VAL A 53 3.58 -0.50 -5.77
C VAL A 53 3.82 0.94 -6.20
N GLN A 54 2.82 1.53 -6.85
CA GLN A 54 2.84 2.94 -7.23
C GLN A 54 1.78 3.72 -6.47
N PHE A 55 2.17 4.92 -6.02
CA PHE A 55 1.28 5.90 -5.40
C PHE A 55 1.33 7.17 -6.25
N ILE A 56 0.20 7.54 -6.83
CA ILE A 56 0.04 8.72 -7.70
C ILE A 56 -1.04 9.60 -7.06
N ASP A 57 -0.69 10.85 -6.77
CA ASP A 57 -1.59 11.83 -6.14
C ASP A 57 -2.27 11.29 -4.88
N VAL A 58 -1.47 10.66 -4.01
CA VAL A 58 -1.95 10.03 -2.78
C VAL A 58 -1.73 10.92 -1.57
N LEU A 59 -2.78 11.06 -0.75
CA LEU A 59 -2.68 11.71 0.55
C LEU A 59 -2.47 10.69 1.66
N PHE A 60 -1.42 10.89 2.46
CA PHE A 60 -1.18 10.13 3.68
C PHE A 60 -1.31 11.03 4.91
N ARG A 61 -2.19 10.66 5.84
CA ARG A 61 -2.38 11.34 7.13
C ARG A 61 -2.41 10.31 8.24
N GLN A 62 -1.59 10.52 9.27
CA GLN A 62 -1.54 9.65 10.46
C GLN A 62 -1.34 8.17 10.09
N LEU A 63 -0.43 7.92 9.14
CA LEU A 63 -0.04 6.57 8.76
C LEU A 63 0.94 5.99 9.80
N ARG A 64 0.79 4.72 10.16
CA ARG A 64 1.75 4.00 11.03
C ARG A 64 2.06 2.62 10.47
N GLY A 65 3.27 2.12 10.71
CA GLY A 65 3.67 0.78 10.29
C GLY A 65 5.14 0.67 9.95
N ILE A 66 5.70 -0.54 10.11
CA ILE A 66 7.02 -0.88 9.59
C ILE A 66 6.80 -1.44 8.18
N ILE A 67 7.22 -0.68 7.17
CA ILE A 67 7.08 -1.05 5.77
C ILE A 67 8.43 -1.54 5.28
N SER A 68 8.53 -2.81 4.89
CA SER A 68 9.64 -3.25 4.05
C SER A 68 9.30 -2.91 2.60
N THR A 69 10.13 -2.05 1.98
CA THR A 69 10.03 -1.74 0.56
C THR A 69 11.17 -2.45 -0.16
N GLU A 70 10.84 -3.38 -1.05
CA GLU A 70 11.82 -3.90 -2.02
C GLU A 70 11.71 -3.06 -3.30
N ARG A 71 12.64 -2.12 -3.47
CA ARG A 71 12.88 -1.52 -4.79
C ARG A 71 13.78 -2.48 -5.57
N ARG A 72 13.25 -3.13 -6.62
CA ARG A 72 14.11 -3.76 -7.63
C ARG A 72 14.73 -2.66 -8.49
N GLU A 73 15.94 -2.24 -8.13
CA GLU A 73 16.78 -1.46 -9.05
C GLU A 73 17.07 -2.31 -10.27
N LYS A 74 16.60 -1.88 -11.44
CA LYS A 74 17.11 -2.40 -12.71
C LYS A 74 18.56 -1.99 -12.80
N ARG A 75 19.50 -2.92 -12.56
CA ARG A 75 20.89 -2.76 -12.98
C ARG A 75 20.88 -2.40 -14.46
N LYS A 76 21.33 -1.19 -14.79
CA LYS A 76 21.69 -0.85 -16.17
C LYS A 76 23.03 -1.50 -16.41
N ASP A 77 23.01 -2.72 -16.96
CA ASP A 77 24.20 -3.25 -17.60
C ASP A 77 24.39 -2.45 -18.90
N LYS A 78 25.41 -1.59 -18.91
CA LYS A 78 26.01 -1.05 -20.13
C LYS A 78 27.49 -0.81 -19.92
#